data_AF-A0A3D1V7N7-F1
#
_entry.id   AF-A0A3D1V7N7-F1
#
_cell.length_a   1.000
_cell.length_b   1.000
_cell.length_c   1.000
_cell.angle_alpha   90.00
_cell.angle_beta   90.00
_cell.angle_gamma   90.00
#
_symmetry.space_group_name_H-M   'P 1'
#
loop_
_entity.id
_entity.type
_entity.pdbx_description
1 polymer ?
#
loop_
_entity_poly.entity_id
_entity_poly.type
_entity_poly.pdbx_seq_one_letter_code
_entity_poly.pdbx_strand_id
1 'polypeptide(L)'
;SDRHQVIVISHLPQIAAFADHHITLIKQEEENRTVTTAITVSGDARINEVAAMLDGLPITSESRASANALLQRAAGWKTADRSAATR
;
A
#
# COMPACT_ATOMS: atom_id res chain seq x y z
N SER A 1 13.78 -13.70 -4.46
CA SER A 1 12.87 -14.86 -4.42
C SER A 1 11.96 -14.74 -5.63
N ASP A 2 12.42 -15.17 -6.80
CA ASP A 2 11.81 -14.77 -8.08
C ASP A 2 10.85 -15.82 -8.64
N ARG A 3 10.28 -16.67 -7.77
CA ARG A 3 9.46 -17.82 -8.19
C ARG A 3 8.07 -17.93 -7.55
N HIS A 4 7.69 -16.98 -6.70
CA HIS A 4 6.39 -17.01 -6.04
C HIS A 4 5.70 -15.65 -6.11
N GLN A 5 4.41 -15.68 -6.44
CA GLN A 5 3.52 -14.53 -6.24
C GLN A 5 2.83 -14.70 -4.89
N VAL A 6 3.00 -13.72 -4.01
CA VAL A 6 2.33 -13.70 -2.71
C VAL A 6 1.22 -12.67 -2.75
N ILE A 7 0.00 -13.10 -2.44
CA ILE A 7 -1.17 -12.23 -2.32
C ILE A 7 -1.51 -12.13 -0.84
N VAL A 8 -1.62 -10.90 -0.33
CA VAL A 8 -1.93 -10.63 1.07
C VAL A 8 -3.07 -9.62 1.14
N ILE A 9 -4.09 -9.93 1.93
CA ILE A 9 -5.13 -8.97 2.32
C ILE A 9 -4.77 -8.48 3.71
N SER A 10 -4.59 -7.17 3.87
CA SER A 10 -4.15 -6.59 5.14
C SER A 10 -4.73 -5.20 5.35
N HIS A 11 -4.99 -4.88 6.61
CA HIS A 11 -5.33 -3.53 7.07
C HIS A 11 -4.12 -2.81 7.68
N LEU A 12 -2.96 -3.49 7.78
CA LEU A 12 -1.77 -2.94 8.40
C LEU A 12 -0.91 -2.18 7.37
N PRO A 13 -0.69 -0.86 7.54
CA PRO A 13 0.08 -0.06 6.60
C PRO A 13 1.53 -0.55 6.47
N GLN A 14 2.08 -1.13 7.55
CA GLN A 14 3.44 -1.67 7.59
C GLN A 14 3.58 -2.85 6.63
N ILE A 15 2.55 -3.68 6.46
CA ILE A 15 2.57 -4.80 5.51
C ILE A 15 2.35 -4.27 4.08
N ALA A 16 1.36 -3.40 3.90
CA ALA A 16 1.04 -2.81 2.59
C ALA A 16 2.21 -2.01 1.98
N ALA A 17 3.06 -1.40 2.83
CA ALA A 17 4.25 -0.69 2.39
C ALA A 17 5.28 -1.58 1.67
N PHE A 18 5.36 -2.88 2.01
CA PHE A 18 6.29 -3.81 1.36
C PHE A 18 5.77 -4.39 0.04
N ALA A 19 4.48 -4.23 -0.27
CA ALA A 19 3.90 -4.76 -1.49
C ALA A 19 4.59 -4.20 -2.74
N ASP A 20 4.85 -5.05 -3.73
CA ASP A 20 5.29 -4.62 -5.07
C ASP A 20 4.15 -3.89 -5.80
N HIS A 21 2.93 -4.42 -5.68
CA HIS A 21 1.70 -3.81 -6.18
C HIS A 21 0.71 -3.64 -5.03
N HIS A 22 0.09 -2.46 -4.93
CA HIS A 22 -0.91 -2.17 -3.91
C HIS A 22 -2.27 -1.98 -4.57
N ILE A 23 -3.26 -2.75 -4.13
CA ILE A 23 -4.64 -2.69 -4.60
C ILE A 23 -5.50 -2.29 -3.41
N THR A 24 -6.33 -1.25 -3.58
CA THR A 24 -7.36 -0.88 -2.61
C THR A 24 -8.72 -1.38 -3.06
N LEU A 25 -9.60 -1.68 -2.10
CA LEU A 25 -10.98 -2.12 -2.35
C LEU A 25 -11.93 -1.01 -1.93
N ILE A 26 -12.74 -0.53 -2.87
CA ILE A 26 -13.73 0.51 -2.63
C ILE A 26 -15.12 -0.09 -2.78
N LYS A 27 -16.02 0.21 -1.85
CA LYS A 27 -17.44 -0.16 -1.92
C LYS A 27 -18.27 1.04 -2.34
N GLN A 28 -19.18 0.81 -3.27
CA GLN A 28 -20.08 1.83 -3.83
C GLN A 28 -21.48 1.24 -3.91
N GLU A 29 -22.52 2.05 -3.77
CA GLU A 29 -23.90 1.60 -4.06
C GLU A 29 -24.25 1.94 -5.52
N GLU A 30 -24.61 0.92 -6.28
CA GLU A 30 -25.07 1.02 -7.66
C GLU A 30 -26.41 0.26 -7.77
N GLU A 31 -27.45 0.91 -8.28
CA GLU A 31 -28.77 0.29 -8.49
C GLU A 31 -29.30 -0.49 -7.25
N ASN A 32 -29.17 0.12 -6.06
CA ASN A 32 -29.58 -0.48 -4.78
C ASN A 32 -28.83 -1.78 -4.43
N ARG A 33 -27.61 -1.96 -4.96
CA ARG A 33 -26.69 -3.06 -4.64
C ARG A 33 -25.31 -2.51 -4.29
N THR A 34 -24.67 -3.09 -3.29
CA THR A 34 -23.26 -2.78 -2.99
C THR A 34 -22.34 -3.48 -3.99
N VAL A 35 -21.58 -2.70 -4.75
CA VAL A 35 -20.53 -3.17 -5.66
C VAL A 35 -19.16 -2.90 -5.04
N THR A 36 -18.23 -3.86 -5.17
CA THR A 36 -16.85 -3.72 -4.70
C THR A 36 -15.92 -3.64 -5.89
N THR A 37 -15.11 -2.58 -5.95
CA THR A 37 -14.16 -2.33 -7.03
C THR A 37 -12.73 -2.40 -6.49
N ALA A 38 -11.88 -3.15 -7.20
CA ALA A 38 -10.46 -3.26 -6.91
C ALA A 38 -9.67 -2.27 -7.78
N ILE A 39 -8.89 -1.39 -7.16
CA ILE A 39 -8.14 -0.34 -7.86
C ILE A 39 -6.67 -0.45 -7.50
N THR A 40 -5.81 -0.53 -8.51
CA THR A 40 -4.35 -0.46 -8.29
C THR A 40 -3.98 0.98 -7.96
N VAL A 41 -3.31 1.18 -6.83
CA VAL A 41 -2.85 2.50 -6.37
C VAL A 41 -1.34 2.63 -6.49
N SER A 42 -0.87 3.77 -6.98
CA SER A 42 0.54 4.10 -7.17
C SER A 42 0.81 5.58 -6.88
N GLY A 43 2.08 5.96 -6.76
CA GLY A 43 2.48 7.35 -6.50
C GLY A 43 1.75 7.97 -5.30
N ASP A 44 1.22 9.18 -5.48
CA ASP A 44 0.47 9.92 -4.46
C ASP A 44 -0.76 9.18 -3.95
N ALA A 45 -1.48 8.44 -4.80
CA ALA A 45 -2.65 7.67 -4.38
C ALA A 45 -2.25 6.56 -3.38
N ARG A 46 -1.10 5.92 -3.59
CA ARG A 46 -0.57 4.93 -2.64
C ARG A 46 -0.16 5.57 -1.32
N ILE A 47 0.44 6.77 -1.36
CA ILE A 47 0.83 7.51 -0.15
C ILE A 47 -0.42 7.87 0.66
N ASN A 48 -1.45 8.40 -0.01
CA ASN A 48 -2.71 8.78 0.62
C ASN A 48 -3.42 7.56 1.23
N GLU A 49 -3.45 6.41 0.54
CA GLU A 49 -4.03 5.18 1.09
C GLU A 49 -3.29 4.72 2.36
N VAL A 50 -1.96 4.68 2.32
CA VAL A 50 -1.16 4.29 3.49
C VAL A 50 -1.32 5.31 4.64
N ALA A 51 -1.47 6.60 4.33
CA ALA A 51 -1.75 7.63 5.33
C ALA A 51 -3.13 7.42 5.98
N ALA A 52 -4.16 7.11 5.17
CA ALA A 52 -5.48 6.78 5.67
C ALA A 52 -5.47 5.50 6.53
N MET A 53 -4.65 4.50 6.18
CA MET A 53 -4.46 3.31 7.00
C MET A 53 -3.74 3.59 8.33
N LEU A 54 -2.87 4.61 8.39
CA LEU A 54 -2.12 4.98 9.60
C LEU A 54 -2.97 5.76 10.60
N ASP A 55 -3.57 6.87 10.15
CA ASP A 55 -4.22 7.84 11.04
C ASP A 55 -5.71 8.03 10.75
N GLY A 56 -6.26 7.30 9.77
CA GLY A 56 -7.66 7.41 9.38
C GLY A 56 -7.93 8.58 8.42
N LEU A 57 -9.21 8.95 8.32
CA LEU A 57 -9.67 10.10 7.55
C LEU A 57 -10.14 11.21 8.51
N PRO A 58 -9.93 12.49 8.17
CA PRO A 58 -9.27 12.99 6.95
C PRO A 58 -7.73 12.85 7.00
N ILE A 59 -7.11 12.70 5.83
CA ILE A 59 -5.65 12.66 5.70
C ILE A 59 -5.07 14.04 6.01
N THR A 60 -4.12 14.09 6.93
CA THR A 60 -3.36 15.32 7.26
C THR A 60 -1.97 15.33 6.60
N SER A 61 -1.30 16.49 6.60
CA SER A 61 0.10 16.60 6.16
C SER A 61 1.04 15.67 6.92
N GLU A 62 0.82 15.50 8.22
CA GLU A 62 1.64 14.69 9.12
C GLU A 62 1.45 13.20 8.84
N SER A 63 0.20 12.77 8.65
CA SER A 63 -0.12 11.38 8.27
C SER A 63 0.53 11.01 6.92
N ARG A 64 0.50 11.95 5.97
CA ARG A 64 1.08 11.78 4.64
C ARG A 64 2.61 11.77 4.66
N ALA A 65 3.23 12.56 5.55
CA ALA A 65 4.67 12.52 5.78
C ALA A 65 5.09 11.18 6.41
N SER A 66 4.34 10.70 7.40
CA SER A 66 4.58 9.41 8.05
C SER A 66 4.45 8.23 7.08
N ALA A 67 3.42 8.25 6.23
CA ALA A 67 3.23 7.27 5.16
C ALA A 67 4.40 7.26 4.16
N ASN A 68 4.86 8.43 3.73
CA ASN A 68 6.03 8.56 2.87
C ASN A 68 7.29 7.97 3.50
N ALA A 69 7.56 8.29 4.77
CA ALA A 69 8.70 7.74 5.48
C ALA A 69 8.64 6.21 5.59
N LEU A 70 7.45 5.65 5.84
CA LEU A 70 7.23 4.20 5.88
C LEU A 70 7.50 3.53 4.53
N LEU A 71 6.95 4.09 3.44
CA LEU A 71 7.14 3.58 2.08
C LEU A 71 8.61 3.64 1.65
N GLN A 72 9.32 4.73 1.98
CA GLN A 72 10.75 4.87 1.70
C GLN A 72 11.60 3.84 2.45
N ARG A 73 11.31 3.59 3.74
CA ARG A 73 12.00 2.53 4.50
C ARG A 73 11.79 1.15 3.87
N ALA A 74 10.57 0.82 3.49
CA ALA A 74 10.26 -0.44 2.83
C ALA A 74 10.98 -0.58 1.48
N ALA A 75 10.98 0.47 0.66
CA ALA A 75 11.68 0.48 -0.64
C ALA A 75 13.21 0.34 -0.47
N GLY A 76 13.79 1.02 0.53
CA GLY A 76 15.20 0.90 0.87
C GLY A 76 15.58 -0.53 1.27
N TRP A 77 14.76 -1.16 2.13
CA TRP A 77 14.95 -2.56 2.52
C TRP A 77 14.88 -3.50 1.31
N LYS A 78 13.87 -3.35 0.44
CA LYS A 78 13.69 -4.20 -0.74
C LYS A 78 14.86 -4.09 -1.73
N THR A 79 15.41 -2.88 -1.87
CA THR A 79 16.60 -2.67 -2.73
C THR A 79 17.82 -3.37 -2.14
N ALA A 80 18.05 -3.23 -0.83
CA ALA A 80 19.16 -3.88 -0.14
C ALA A 80 19.06 -5.42 -0.22
N ASP A 81 17.90 -5.99 0.08
CA ASP A 81 17.64 -7.44 0.04
C ASP A 81 17.82 -8.01 -1.38
N ARG A 82 17.25 -7.37 -2.40
CA ARG A 82 17.41 -7.78 -3.80
C ARG A 82 18.88 -7.69 -4.27
N SER A 83 19.65 -6.72 -3.78
CA SER A 83 21.08 -6.62 -4.10
C SER A 83 21.94 -7.73 -3.46
N ALA A 84 21.51 -8.23 -2.30
CA ALA A 84 22.17 -9.36 -1.63
C ALA A 84 21.82 -10.70 -2.30
N ALA A 85 20.61 -10.86 -2.85
CA ALA A 85 20.18 -12.07 -3.54
C ALA A 85 20.82 -12.28 -4.93
N THR A 86 21.46 -11.25 -5.50
CA THR A 86 22.16 -11.32 -6.81
C THR A 86 23.66 -11.63 -6.68
N ARG A 87 24.17 -11.87 -5.45
CA ARG A 87 25.51 -12.42 -5.20
C ARG A 87 25.42 -13.89 -4.83
#